data_AF-A0A061J466-F1
#
_entry.id   AF-A0A061J466-F1
#
_cell.length_a   1.000
_cell.length_b   1.000
_cell.length_c   1.000
_cell.angle_alpha   90.00
_cell.angle_beta   90.00
_cell.angle_gamma   90.00
#
_symmetry.space_group_name_H-M   'P 1'
#
loop_
_entity.id
_entity.type
_entity.pdbx_description
1 polymer ?
#
loop_
_entity_poly.entity_id
_entity_poly.type
_entity_poly.pdbx_seq_one_letter_code
_entity_poly.pdbx_strand_id
1 'polypeptide(L)'
;MKLVRRARKSIRERRMKACLKDLSANLEKVEMRVFKQQKKERDRRRRVAGVNCGVPRDVLMGKMSLELYDVECRLHREAGLPPPPPPEGWAQRSGSGAVRRIGFVEFNVIAKAVLRRSQRIF
;
A
#
# COMPACT_ATOMS: atom_id res chain seq x y z
N MET A 1 46.63 -12.99 -5.42
CA MET A 1 45.45 -12.10 -5.24
C MET A 1 45.88 -10.82 -4.52
N LYS A 2 45.61 -9.63 -5.06
CA LYS A 2 45.97 -8.35 -4.41
C LYS A 2 45.02 -8.06 -3.24
N LEU A 3 45.55 -8.07 -2.01
CA LEU A 3 44.83 -7.66 -0.80
C LEU A 3 44.69 -6.13 -0.78
N VAL A 4 43.49 -5.63 -1.10
CA VAL A 4 43.17 -4.21 -0.93
C VAL A 4 42.89 -3.95 0.55
N ARG A 5 43.83 -3.30 1.24
CA ARG A 5 43.61 -2.83 2.62
C ARG A 5 42.65 -1.65 2.59
N ARG A 6 41.47 -1.83 3.17
CA ARG A 6 40.49 -0.74 3.33
C ARG A 6 41.00 0.23 4.41
N ALA A 7 41.12 1.51 4.07
CA ALA A 7 41.47 2.53 5.05
C ALA A 7 40.45 2.54 6.20
N ARG A 8 40.94 2.63 7.44
CA ARG A 8 40.05 2.73 8.61
C ARG A 8 39.45 4.14 8.67
N LYS A 9 38.15 4.21 8.94
CA LYS A 9 37.44 5.47 9.18
C LYS A 9 38.06 6.23 10.36
N SER A 10 38.18 7.54 10.21
CA SER A 10 38.70 8.39 11.29
C SER A 10 37.80 8.33 12.54
N ILE A 11 38.35 8.65 13.71
CA ILE A 11 37.56 8.70 14.95
C ILE A 11 36.42 9.73 14.86
N ARG A 12 36.67 10.88 14.21
CA ARG A 12 35.67 11.93 13.95
C ARG A 12 34.53 11.40 13.10
N GLU A 13 34.83 10.70 12.02
CA GLU A 13 33.82 10.13 11.13
C GLU A 13 32.96 9.08 11.84
N ARG A 14 33.57 8.23 12.67
CA ARG A 14 32.84 7.25 13.48
C ARG A 14 31.90 7.91 14.49
N ARG A 15 32.36 8.95 15.18
CA ARG A 15 31.54 9.74 16.12
C ARG A 15 30.39 10.45 15.41
N MET A 16 30.65 11.06 14.25
CA MET A 16 29.61 11.71 13.45
C MET A 16 28.55 10.69 12.98
N LYS A 17 28.98 9.52 12.52
CA LYS A 17 28.06 8.45 12.11
C LYS A 17 27.19 7.95 13.26
N ALA A 18 27.75 7.82 14.46
CA ALA A 18 26.99 7.44 15.65
C ALA A 18 25.95 8.51 15.99
N CYS A 19 26.36 9.79 16.05
CA CYS A 19 25.46 10.92 16.32
C CYS A 19 24.30 11.00 15.32
N LEU A 20 24.57 10.86 14.02
CA LEU A 20 23.53 10.82 12.99
C LEU A 20 22.58 9.65 13.18
N LYS A 21 23.09 8.47 13.52
CA LYS A 21 22.25 7.29 13.77
C LYS A 21 21.33 7.49 14.97
N ASP A 22 21.85 8.07 16.05
CA ASP A 22 21.07 8.35 17.26
C ASP A 22 19.99 9.41 16.99
N LEU A 23 20.32 10.45 16.22
CA LEU A 23 19.37 11.46 15.77
C LEU A 23 18.25 10.84 14.93
N SER A 24 18.59 10.02 13.93
CA SER A 24 17.59 9.34 13.09
C SER A 24 16.67 8.43 13.91
N ALA A 25 17.22 7.65 14.84
CA ALA A 25 16.43 6.78 15.71
C ALA A 25 15.49 7.59 16.64
N ASN A 26 15.91 8.77 17.08
CA ASN A 26 15.07 9.65 17.89
C ASN A 26 13.95 10.28 17.07
N LEU A 27 14.25 10.74 15.85
CA LEU A 27 13.23 11.27 14.93
C LEU A 27 12.17 10.21 14.60
N GLU A 28 12.59 8.98 14.27
CA GLU A 28 11.67 7.86 14.00
C GLU A 28 10.74 7.57 15.20
N LYS A 29 11.26 7.63 16.43
CA LYS A 29 10.43 7.49 17.64
C LYS A 29 9.41 8.61 17.77
N VAL A 30 9.78 9.85 17.47
CA VAL A 30 8.88 11.00 17.51
C VAL A 30 7.80 10.86 16.44
N GLU A 31 8.16 10.54 15.21
CA GLU A 31 7.23 10.27 14.11
C GLU A 31 6.22 9.17 14.51
N MET A 32 6.71 8.06 15.06
CA MET A 32 5.86 6.96 15.52
C MET A 32 4.92 7.37 16.66
N ARG A 33 5.35 8.25 17.58
CA ARG A 33 4.49 8.78 18.64
C ARG A 33 3.40 9.69 18.06
N VAL A 34 3.76 10.60 17.17
CA VAL A 34 2.82 11.50 16.48
C VAL A 34 1.79 10.68 15.70
N PHE A 35 2.23 9.69 14.92
CA PHE A 35 1.35 8.81 14.16
C PHE A 35 0.36 8.07 15.08
N LYS A 36 0.84 7.49 16.18
CA LYS A 36 -0.02 6.80 17.16
C LYS A 36 -1.05 7.75 17.77
N GLN A 37 -0.64 8.97 18.11
CA GLN A 37 -1.55 9.98 18.66
C GLN A 37 -2.62 10.39 17.64
N GLN A 38 -2.23 10.68 16.40
CA GLN A 38 -3.16 11.00 15.32
C GLN A 38 -4.11 9.85 14.98
N LYS A 39 -3.63 8.60 15.01
CA LYS A 39 -4.47 7.41 14.85
C LYS A 39 -5.49 7.32 15.97
N LYS A 40 -5.06 7.45 17.22
CA LYS A 40 -5.96 7.42 18.40
C LYS A 40 -7.01 8.53 18.33
N GLU A 41 -6.62 9.72 17.90
CA GLU A 41 -7.54 10.85 17.74
C GLU A 41 -8.56 10.61 16.61
N ARG A 42 -8.13 10.10 15.46
CA ARG A 42 -9.05 9.68 14.39
C ARG A 42 -10.04 8.64 14.89
N ASP A 43 -9.55 7.60 15.58
CA ASP A 43 -10.39 6.53 16.11
C ASP A 43 -11.37 7.07 17.18
N ARG A 44 -10.95 8.02 18.01
CA ARG A 44 -11.83 8.72 18.98
C ARG A 44 -12.93 9.49 18.26
N ARG A 45 -12.59 10.33 17.29
CA ARG A 45 -13.56 11.12 16.50
C ARG A 45 -14.57 10.21 15.80
N ARG A 46 -14.10 9.11 15.23
CA ARG A 46 -14.95 8.09 14.57
C ARG A 46 -15.95 7.46 15.53
N ARG A 47 -15.51 7.06 16.72
CA ARG A 47 -16.39 6.50 17.77
C ARG A 47 -17.47 7.50 18.20
N VAL A 48 -17.09 8.76 18.44
CA VAL A 48 -18.04 9.83 18.79
C VAL A 48 -19.06 10.05 17.68
N ALA A 49 -18.62 9.99 16.42
CA ALA A 49 -19.50 10.09 15.26
C ALA A 49 -20.35 8.84 14.99
N GLY A 50 -20.28 7.80 15.83
CA GLY A 50 -20.98 6.53 15.63
C GLY A 50 -20.52 5.75 14.38
N VAL A 51 -19.42 6.18 13.74
CA VAL A 51 -18.88 5.53 12.55
C VAL A 51 -18.09 4.32 13.01
N ASN A 52 -18.72 3.15 12.94
CA ASN A 52 -18.06 1.88 13.19
C ASN A 52 -17.13 1.57 12.01
N CYS A 53 -15.88 2.06 12.09
CA CYS A 53 -14.88 1.95 11.03
C CYS A 53 -14.28 0.53 10.96
N GLY A 54 -15.09 -0.45 10.58
CA GLY A 54 -14.61 -1.55 9.76
C GLY A 54 -14.46 -1.05 8.33
N VAL A 55 -13.45 -1.53 7.60
CA VAL A 55 -13.58 -1.57 6.14
C VAL A 55 -14.89 -2.32 5.86
N PRO A 56 -15.87 -1.76 5.12
CA PRO A 56 -17.13 -2.43 4.89
C PRO A 56 -16.87 -3.86 4.42
N ARG A 57 -17.62 -4.82 4.95
CA ARG A 57 -17.36 -6.25 4.70
C ARG A 57 -17.29 -6.55 3.19
N ASP A 58 -18.09 -5.85 2.40
CA ASP A 58 -18.07 -5.94 0.94
C ASP A 58 -16.75 -5.48 0.31
N VAL A 59 -16.14 -4.43 0.85
CA VAL A 59 -14.81 -3.95 0.44
C VAL A 59 -13.72 -4.95 0.87
N LEU A 60 -13.83 -5.56 2.06
CA LEU A 60 -12.91 -6.63 2.49
C LEU A 60 -13.04 -7.89 1.63
N MET A 61 -14.25 -8.20 1.16
CA MET A 61 -14.51 -9.32 0.25
C MET A 61 -14.12 -9.02 -1.20
N GLY A 62 -13.67 -7.79 -1.48
CA GLY A 62 -13.33 -7.35 -2.83
C GLY A 62 -14.53 -7.29 -3.76
N LYS A 63 -15.74 -7.06 -3.23
CA LYS A 63 -16.93 -6.84 -4.05
C LYS A 63 -16.87 -5.44 -4.65
N MET A 64 -17.05 -5.36 -5.96
CA MET A 64 -17.10 -4.10 -6.69
C MET A 64 -18.45 -3.39 -6.46
N SER A 65 -18.44 -2.16 -5.95
CA SER A 65 -19.63 -1.28 -5.87
C SER A 65 -19.60 -0.22 -6.98
N LEU A 66 -20.75 0.41 -7.25
CA LEU A 66 -20.89 1.56 -8.19
C LEU A 66 -19.83 2.63 -7.95
N GLU A 67 -19.75 3.09 -6.71
CA GLU A 67 -18.82 4.17 -6.34
C GLU A 67 -17.35 3.77 -6.56
N LEU A 68 -17.00 2.50 -6.30
CA LEU A 68 -15.63 2.01 -6.50
C LEU A 68 -15.30 1.83 -7.98
N TYR A 69 -16.26 1.41 -8.81
CA TYR A 69 -16.11 1.32 -10.25
C TYR A 69 -15.91 2.70 -10.89
N ASP A 70 -16.63 3.73 -10.42
CA ASP A 70 -16.45 5.10 -10.90
C ASP A 70 -15.05 5.65 -10.57
N VAL A 71 -14.56 5.35 -9.36
CA VAL A 71 -13.19 5.67 -8.95
C VAL A 71 -12.17 4.94 -9.82
N GLU A 72 -12.36 3.64 -10.09
CA GLU A 72 -11.48 2.85 -10.96
C GLU A 72 -11.44 3.40 -12.40
N CYS A 73 -12.61 3.76 -12.95
CA CYS A 73 -12.72 4.40 -14.26
C CYS A 73 -12.02 5.77 -14.33
N ARG A 74 -12.04 6.55 -13.24
CA ARG A 74 -11.31 7.82 -13.15
C ARG A 74 -9.80 7.58 -13.14
N LEU A 75 -9.33 6.63 -12.33
CA LEU A 75 -7.91 6.27 -12.25
C LEU A 75 -7.36 5.72 -13.57
N HIS A 76 -8.14 4.94 -14.31
CA HIS A 76 -7.76 4.47 -15.64
C HIS A 76 -7.59 5.62 -16.63
N ARG A 77 -8.50 6.61 -16.63
CA ARG A 77 -8.38 7.82 -17.45
C ARG A 77 -7.11 8.61 -17.12
N GLU A 78 -6.82 8.81 -15.84
CA GLU A 78 -5.59 9.48 -15.39
C GLU A 78 -4.31 8.74 -15.82
N ALA A 79 -4.36 7.41 -15.87
CA ALA A 79 -3.25 6.56 -16.30
C ALA A 79 -3.17 6.35 -17.83
N GLY A 80 -4.07 6.93 -18.62
CA GLY A 80 -4.16 6.70 -20.07
C GLY A 80 -4.56 5.27 -20.45
N LEU A 81 -5.18 4.53 -19.52
CA LEU A 81 -5.66 3.17 -19.72
C LEU A 81 -7.14 3.17 -20.15
N PRO A 82 -7.58 2.20 -20.98
CA PRO A 82 -9.00 2.04 -21.29
C PRO A 82 -9.78 1.71 -20.00
N PRO A 83 -11.04 2.15 -19.86
CA PRO A 83 -11.83 1.90 -18.65
C PRO A 83 -12.00 0.39 -18.41
N PRO A 84 -12.06 -0.04 -17.14
CA PRO A 84 -12.30 -1.43 -16.78
C PRO A 84 -13.68 -1.89 -17.29
N PRO A 85 -13.88 -3.19 -17.56
CA PRO A 85 -15.19 -3.72 -17.90
C PRO A 85 -16.15 -3.55 -16.72
N PRO A 86 -17.45 -3.27 -16.98
CA PRO A 86 -18.43 -3.07 -15.92
C PRO A 86 -18.58 -4.31 -15.03
N PRO A 87 -18.96 -4.14 -13.76
CA PRO A 87 -19.18 -5.25 -12.83
C PRO A 87 -20.21 -6.24 -13.41
N GLU A 88 -19.98 -7.53 -13.21
CA GLU A 88 -20.87 -8.59 -13.69
C GLU A 88 -22.29 -8.42 -13.13
N GLY A 89 -23.28 -8.47 -14.03
CA GLY A 89 -24.70 -8.28 -13.70
C GLY A 89 -25.30 -6.94 -14.15
N TRP A 90 -24.50 -5.99 -14.67
CA TRP A 90 -25.02 -4.73 -15.23
C TRP A 90 -25.16 -4.71 -16.75
N ALA A 91 -24.40 -5.54 -17.46
CA ALA A 91 -24.61 -5.80 -18.87
C ALA A 91 -25.38 -7.12 -19.05
N GLN A 92 -26.70 -7.03 -18.94
CA GLN A 92 -27.69 -8.02 -19.38
C GLN A 92 -27.72 -9.41 -18.70
N ARG A 93 -28.97 -9.82 -18.42
CA ARG A 93 -29.41 -11.22 -18.35
C ARG A 93 -28.73 -12.04 -19.45
N SER A 94 -27.72 -12.85 -19.13
CA SER A 94 -27.37 -14.10 -19.81
C SER A 94 -26.14 -14.72 -19.16
N GLY A 95 -26.34 -15.84 -18.47
CA GLY A 95 -25.36 -16.92 -18.34
C GLY A 95 -24.11 -16.66 -17.48
N SER A 96 -24.02 -17.43 -16.38
CA SER A 96 -22.81 -17.69 -15.59
C SER A 96 -22.36 -16.60 -14.61
N GLY A 97 -22.81 -16.72 -13.35
CA GLY A 97 -22.41 -15.88 -12.22
C GLY A 97 -20.98 -16.12 -11.75
N ALA A 98 -20.03 -15.39 -12.32
CA ALA A 98 -18.61 -15.51 -11.99
C ALA A 98 -18.04 -14.30 -11.22
N VAL A 99 -18.74 -13.84 -10.17
CA VAL A 99 -18.39 -12.66 -9.33
C VAL A 99 -16.89 -12.32 -9.33
N ARG A 100 -16.50 -11.34 -10.15
CA ARG A 100 -15.15 -10.78 -10.15
C ARG A 100 -14.86 -10.06 -8.84
N ARG A 101 -13.89 -10.57 -8.09
CA ARG A 101 -13.39 -9.98 -6.84
C ARG A 101 -12.18 -9.10 -7.12
N ILE A 102 -12.29 -7.79 -6.88
CA ILE A 102 -11.15 -6.88 -6.83
C ILE A 102 -10.98 -6.47 -5.37
N GLY A 103 -10.01 -7.09 -4.70
CA GLY A 103 -9.68 -6.81 -3.29
C GLY A 103 -8.31 -6.16 -3.14
N PHE A 104 -8.02 -5.70 -1.92
CA PHE A 104 -6.67 -5.27 -1.53
C PHE A 104 -5.68 -6.39 -1.84
N VAL A 105 -4.80 -6.15 -2.81
CA VAL A 105 -3.75 -7.10 -3.15
C VAL A 105 -2.66 -6.96 -2.10
N GLU A 106 -2.41 -8.02 -1.32
CA GLU A 106 -1.30 -8.02 -0.38
C GLU A 106 0.00 -7.70 -1.12
N PHE A 107 0.88 -6.89 -0.51
CA PHE A 107 2.13 -6.48 -1.14
C PHE A 107 2.97 -7.68 -1.63
N ASN A 108 2.90 -8.82 -0.93
CA ASN A 108 3.54 -10.08 -1.34
C ASN A 108 3.00 -10.63 -2.66
N VAL A 109 1.70 -10.49 -2.92
CA VAL A 109 1.07 -10.93 -4.18
C VAL A 109 1.52 -10.04 -5.34
N ILE A 110 1.62 -8.73 -5.12
CA ILE A 110 2.18 -7.78 -6.10
C ILE A 110 3.64 -8.11 -6.38
N ALA A 111 4.47 -8.28 -5.34
CA ALA A 111 5.88 -8.60 -5.46
C ALA A 111 6.11 -9.90 -6.26
N LYS A 112 5.32 -10.95 -5.99
CA LYS A 112 5.37 -12.21 -6.75
C LYS A 112 4.92 -12.07 -8.19
N ALA A 113 3.93 -11.22 -8.48
CA ALA A 113 3.47 -10.97 -9.84
C ALA A 113 4.53 -10.23 -10.66
N VAL A 114 5.20 -9.23 -10.06
CA VAL A 114 6.31 -8.49 -10.68
C VAL A 114 7.49 -9.42 -10.98
N LEU A 115 7.90 -10.25 -10.02
CA LEU A 115 8.99 -11.23 -10.20
C LEU A 115 8.70 -12.24 -11.32
N ARG A 116 7.47 -12.74 -11.41
CA ARG A 116 7.07 -13.66 -12.49
C ARG A 116 7.07 -12.97 -13.86
N ARG A 117 6.74 -11.67 -13.91
CA ARG A 117 6.74 -10.90 -15.15
C ARG A 117 8.16 -10.63 -15.65
N SER A 118 9.11 -10.36 -14.75
CA SER A 118 10.53 -10.20 -15.12
C SER A 118 11.18 -11.51 -15.60
N GLN A 119 10.70 -12.66 -15.13
CA GLN A 119 11.21 -13.97 -15.54
C GLN A 119 10.66 -14.45 -16.90
N ARG A 120 9.55 -13.88 -17.39
CA ARG A 120 8.98 -14.18 -18.71
C ARG A 120 9.61 -13.37 -19.86
N ILE A 121 10.48 -12.43 -19.54
CA ILE A 121 11.18 -11.57 -20.51
C ILE A 121 12.55 -12.19 -20.90
N PHE A 122 12.88 -13.36 -20.36
CA PHE A 122 14.03 -14.19 -20.75
C PHE A 122 13.58 -15.54 -21.28
#